data_AF-A0A1A9Z5G9-F1
#
_entry.id   AF-A0A1A9Z5G9-F1
#
_cell.length_a   1.000
_cell.length_b   1.000
_cell.length_c   1.000
_cell.angle_alpha   90.00
_cell.angle_beta   90.00
_cell.angle_gamma   90.00
#
_symmetry.space_group_name_H-M   'P 1'
#
loop_
_entity.id
_entity.type
_entity.pdbx_description
1 polymer ?
#
loop_
_entity_poly.entity_id
_entity_poly.type
_entity_poly.pdbx_seq_one_letter_code
_entity_poly.pdbx_strand_id
1 'polypeptide(L)'
;MFEHLAKFRNRFLQRNSKGVAREYINKMTDEMQDRLQSKRRDCDVMHGKDTGERNESTYFKDRIAVPYSSFIMPKLMKDLADKDPDIQWKAINTLSDGVIINSILSRNSKSGYDFVRNITNVFLGKRYKIRETTEEEISVLLEIFIIIAIYMNGAKYILKSDQLVKALYEMIENGEENSSKAAEILAFATREYDNVFYLQEHYNAIRKLARILRRNVRAYSNPSALYRHLQWLLETFPDVGVKEGLFEILFTRIKNRACNFHKYDLKCFVLLLRCPDGQKRFALIDGIKEIYEILVDPIRKLDSYENVVYAIMTAMFTKKITLRCSQFVDLPRLITQLAKDSKETIMQLYCFQVYFHM
;
A
#
# COMPACT_ATOMS: atom_id res chain seq x y z
N MET A 1 5.35 -25.94 16.62
CA MET A 1 5.92 -25.36 15.37
C MET A 1 6.07 -23.83 15.43
N PHE A 2 5.15 -23.08 16.07
CA PHE A 2 5.36 -21.65 16.41
C PHE A 2 6.66 -21.37 17.18
N GLU A 3 7.07 -22.29 18.05
CA GLU A 3 8.37 -22.20 18.77
C GLU A 3 9.60 -22.29 17.86
N HIS A 4 9.51 -23.00 16.71
CA HIS A 4 10.63 -23.12 15.79
C HIS A 4 10.81 -21.86 14.93
N LEU A 5 9.72 -21.20 14.53
CA LEU A 5 9.75 -19.90 13.84
C LEU A 5 10.22 -18.76 14.77
N ALA A 6 9.82 -18.78 16.04
CA ALA A 6 10.33 -17.87 17.06
C ALA A 6 11.83 -18.09 17.32
N LYS A 7 12.29 -19.35 17.40
CA LYS A 7 13.72 -19.70 17.53
C LYS A 7 14.55 -19.25 16.31
N PHE A 8 14.00 -19.30 15.10
CA PHE A 8 14.70 -18.85 13.89
C PHE A 8 14.86 -17.32 13.82
N ARG A 9 13.79 -16.59 14.17
CA ARG A 9 13.78 -15.11 14.23
C ARG A 9 14.69 -14.58 15.35
N ASN A 10 14.73 -15.26 16.51
CA ASN A 10 15.66 -14.94 17.60
C ASN A 10 17.13 -15.21 17.25
N ARG A 11 17.46 -16.31 16.55
CA ARG A 11 18.84 -16.56 16.10
C ARG A 11 19.33 -15.54 15.08
N PHE A 12 18.43 -15.01 14.24
CA PHE A 12 18.77 -13.99 13.24
C PHE A 12 19.05 -12.63 13.90
N LEU A 13 18.24 -12.23 14.90
CA LEU A 13 18.47 -11.02 15.70
C LEU A 13 19.74 -11.09 16.57
N GLN A 14 20.07 -12.29 17.09
CA GLN A 14 21.30 -12.52 17.87
C GLN A 14 22.58 -12.53 17.02
N ARG A 15 22.52 -12.82 15.71
CA ARG A 15 23.69 -12.80 14.81
C ARG A 15 24.03 -11.39 14.30
N ASN A 16 23.04 -10.50 14.21
CA ASN A 16 23.19 -9.18 13.59
C ASN A 16 23.36 -8.02 14.60
N SER A 17 23.34 -8.31 15.91
CA SER A 17 23.56 -7.34 16.99
C SER A 17 25.02 -7.35 17.46
N LYS A 18 25.95 -6.97 16.58
CA LYS A 18 27.31 -6.60 17.05
C LYS A 18 27.21 -5.26 17.77
N GLY A 19 27.11 -5.29 19.11
CA GLY A 19 27.21 -4.11 19.95
C GLY A 19 26.23 -4.03 21.13
N VAL A 20 25.26 -4.94 21.24
CA VAL A 20 24.32 -4.96 22.37
C VAL A 20 24.65 -6.16 23.26
N ALA A 21 24.95 -5.91 24.53
CA ALA A 21 25.27 -6.96 25.50
C ALA A 21 24.13 -8.00 25.55
N ARG A 22 24.48 -9.29 25.45
CA ARG A 22 23.54 -10.43 25.49
C ARG A 22 22.56 -10.36 26.66
N GLU A 23 23.02 -9.87 27.80
CA GLU A 23 22.23 -9.68 29.02
C GLU A 23 21.08 -8.69 28.83
N TYR A 24 21.29 -7.63 28.04
CA TYR A 24 20.29 -6.61 27.77
C TYR A 24 19.17 -7.12 26.85
N ILE A 25 19.53 -7.95 25.87
CA ILE A 25 18.57 -8.61 24.98
C ILE A 25 17.75 -9.63 25.77
N ASN A 26 18.40 -10.46 26.58
CA ASN A 26 17.70 -11.45 27.41
C ASN A 26 16.72 -10.77 28.38
N LYS A 27 17.16 -9.72 29.08
CA LYS A 27 16.31 -8.96 30.01
C LYS A 27 15.10 -8.32 29.31
N MET A 28 15.29 -7.76 28.12
CA MET A 28 14.19 -7.19 27.33
C MET A 28 13.21 -8.27 26.81
N THR A 29 13.72 -9.47 26.54
CA THR A 29 12.91 -10.61 26.11
C THR A 29 12.09 -11.16 27.27
N ASP A 30 12.70 -11.28 28.45
CA ASP A 30 12.05 -11.72 29.69
C ASP A 30 10.98 -10.73 30.13
N GLU A 31 11.27 -9.41 30.12
CA GLU A 31 10.28 -8.36 30.42
C GLU A 31 9.11 -8.35 29.43
N MET A 32 9.36 -8.65 28.15
CA MET A 32 8.31 -8.73 27.14
C MET A 32 7.49 -10.01 27.25
N GLN A 33 8.11 -11.14 27.61
CA GLN A 33 7.41 -12.38 27.95
C GLN A 33 6.56 -12.22 29.21
N ASP A 34 7.08 -11.58 30.25
CA ASP A 34 6.33 -11.33 31.48
C ASP A 34 5.15 -10.40 31.25
N ARG A 35 5.28 -9.36 30.41
CA ARG A 35 4.15 -8.51 30.00
C ARG A 35 3.12 -9.24 29.15
N LEU A 36 3.53 -10.20 28.32
CA LEU A 36 2.62 -11.02 27.52
C LEU A 36 1.94 -12.09 28.38
N GLN A 37 2.61 -12.61 29.41
CA GLN A 37 2.06 -13.56 30.37
C GLN A 37 1.18 -12.88 31.43
N SER A 38 1.47 -11.65 31.84
CA SER A 38 0.64 -10.91 32.80
C SER A 38 -0.76 -10.66 32.25
N LYS A 39 -0.88 -10.33 30.95
CA LYS A 39 -2.16 -10.24 30.23
C LYS A 39 -2.90 -11.58 30.13
N ARG A 40 -2.22 -12.72 30.31
CA ARG A 40 -2.85 -14.05 30.39
C ARG A 40 -3.26 -14.41 31.81
N ARG A 41 -2.64 -13.82 32.84
CA ARG A 41 -3.02 -13.99 34.25
C ARG A 41 -4.29 -13.22 34.61
N ASP A 42 -4.59 -12.13 33.91
CA ASP A 42 -5.86 -11.39 34.02
C ASP A 42 -7.05 -12.10 33.33
N CYS A 43 -6.87 -13.30 32.78
CA CYS A 43 -8.00 -14.16 32.41
C CYS A 43 -8.61 -14.76 33.69
N ASP A 44 -9.43 -13.97 34.37
CA ASP A 44 -10.28 -14.34 35.51
C ASP A 44 -11.41 -15.34 35.14
N VAL A 45 -11.25 -16.11 34.05
CA VAL A 45 -12.23 -17.08 33.56
C VAL A 45 -12.22 -18.36 34.41
N MET A 46 -11.22 -18.56 35.28
CA MET A 46 -11.16 -19.76 36.13
C MET A 46 -11.83 -19.60 37.51
N HIS A 47 -12.24 -18.40 37.93
CA HIS A 47 -12.85 -18.20 39.26
C HIS A 47 -14.10 -17.28 39.33
N GLY A 48 -14.65 -16.82 38.20
CA GLY A 48 -15.89 -16.03 38.17
C GLY A 48 -17.14 -16.87 37.85
N LYS A 49 -18.19 -16.76 38.66
CA LYS A 49 -19.52 -17.34 38.39
C LYS A 49 -20.05 -16.89 37.02
N ASP A 50 -20.17 -17.82 36.06
CA ASP A 50 -20.84 -17.57 34.79
C ASP A 50 -22.34 -17.32 35.01
N THR A 51 -22.80 -16.10 34.77
CA THR A 51 -24.23 -15.76 34.64
C THR A 51 -24.54 -15.13 33.29
N GLY A 52 -23.96 -15.64 32.21
CA GLY A 52 -24.30 -15.24 30.84
C GLY A 52 -24.13 -16.40 29.87
N GLU A 53 -25.02 -16.48 28.87
CA GLU A 53 -24.90 -17.44 27.77
C GLU A 53 -23.53 -17.27 27.08
N ARG A 54 -22.69 -18.30 27.19
CA ARG A 54 -21.39 -18.33 26.51
C ARG A 54 -21.63 -18.51 25.02
N ASN A 55 -21.35 -17.48 24.22
CA ASN A 55 -21.27 -17.61 22.77
C ASN A 55 -20.09 -18.54 22.42
N GLU A 56 -20.38 -19.71 21.86
CA GLU A 56 -19.36 -20.66 21.42
C GLU A 56 -18.46 -20.01 20.35
N SER A 57 -17.14 -20.16 20.49
CA SER A 57 -16.19 -19.68 19.47
C SER A 57 -16.39 -20.43 18.15
N THR A 58 -16.72 -19.71 17.08
CA THR A 58 -16.93 -20.30 15.74
C THR A 58 -15.62 -20.50 14.95
N TYR A 59 -14.47 -20.06 15.49
CA TYR A 59 -13.17 -20.03 14.80
C TYR A 59 -12.78 -21.36 14.13
N PHE A 60 -13.03 -22.50 14.77
CA PHE A 60 -12.74 -23.82 14.19
C PHE A 60 -13.91 -24.41 13.40
N LYS A 61 -15.15 -23.94 13.63
CA LYS A 61 -16.36 -24.41 12.92
C LYS A 61 -16.43 -23.84 11.51
N ASP A 62 -15.91 -22.63 11.32
CA ASP A 62 -15.90 -21.89 10.05
C ASP A 62 -14.69 -22.21 9.17
N ARG A 63 -13.96 -23.28 9.48
CA ARG A 63 -12.74 -23.69 8.78
C ARG A 63 -12.76 -25.17 8.46
N ILE A 64 -12.02 -25.55 7.42
CA ILE A 64 -11.84 -26.96 7.09
C ILE A 64 -10.95 -27.58 8.17
N ALA A 65 -11.34 -28.72 8.74
CA ALA A 65 -10.46 -29.50 9.60
C ALA A 65 -9.31 -30.07 8.74
N VAL A 66 -8.11 -29.50 8.89
CA VAL A 66 -6.99 -29.79 8.00
C VAL A 66 -5.95 -30.69 8.68
N PRO A 67 -5.70 -31.93 8.21
CA PRO A 67 -4.49 -32.66 8.57
C PRO A 67 -3.30 -32.11 7.77
N TYR A 68 -2.18 -31.79 8.44
CA TYR A 68 -0.92 -31.33 7.82
C TYR A 68 -0.41 -32.37 6.78
N SER A 69 -0.89 -32.33 5.54
CA SER A 69 -0.56 -33.29 4.49
C SER A 69 -0.61 -32.68 3.08
N SER A 70 -0.05 -33.38 2.09
CA SER A 70 -0.03 -32.99 0.67
C SER A 70 -1.42 -32.97 0.00
N PHE A 71 -2.45 -33.54 0.62
CA PHE A 71 -3.81 -33.67 0.07
C PHE A 71 -4.73 -32.49 0.38
N ILE A 72 -4.25 -31.50 1.13
CA ILE A 72 -5.02 -30.32 1.50
C ILE A 72 -5.36 -29.47 0.26
N MET A 73 -4.42 -29.34 -0.69
CA MET A 73 -4.58 -28.44 -1.82
C MET A 73 -5.68 -28.87 -2.80
N PRO A 74 -5.71 -30.13 -3.28
CA PRO A 74 -6.80 -30.56 -4.17
C PRO A 74 -8.16 -30.46 -3.50
N LYS A 75 -8.24 -30.72 -2.19
CA LYS A 75 -9.47 -30.56 -1.41
C LYS A 75 -9.89 -29.10 -1.32
N LEU A 76 -8.99 -28.18 -0.92
CA LEU A 76 -9.28 -26.75 -0.88
C LEU A 76 -9.73 -26.20 -2.23
N MET A 77 -9.10 -26.65 -3.33
CA MET A 77 -9.49 -26.21 -4.67
C MET A 77 -10.86 -26.74 -5.09
N LYS A 78 -11.19 -27.96 -4.69
CA LYS A 78 -12.51 -28.55 -4.92
C LYS A 78 -13.59 -27.83 -4.09
N ASP A 79 -13.33 -27.63 -2.79
CA ASP A 79 -14.25 -27.00 -1.84
C ASP A 79 -14.47 -25.51 -2.20
N LEU A 80 -13.45 -24.82 -2.71
CA LEU A 80 -13.58 -23.45 -3.24
C LEU A 80 -14.50 -23.37 -4.47
N ALA A 81 -14.51 -24.41 -5.31
CA ALA A 81 -15.35 -24.50 -6.50
C ALA A 81 -16.74 -25.09 -6.22
N ASP A 82 -17.04 -25.43 -4.96
CA ASP A 82 -18.31 -26.04 -4.58
C ASP A 82 -19.49 -25.08 -4.81
N LYS A 83 -20.68 -25.67 -4.94
CA LYS A 83 -21.94 -24.94 -5.05
C LYS A 83 -22.52 -24.63 -3.68
N ASP A 84 -22.18 -25.43 -2.67
CA ASP A 84 -22.58 -25.21 -1.28
C ASP A 84 -21.84 -23.97 -0.71
N PRO A 85 -22.58 -22.90 -0.35
CA PRO A 85 -21.99 -21.68 0.22
C PRO A 85 -21.20 -21.93 1.51
N ASP A 86 -21.63 -22.87 2.36
CA ASP A 86 -20.98 -23.14 3.64
C ASP A 86 -19.63 -23.83 3.45
N ILE A 87 -19.56 -24.77 2.49
CA ILE A 87 -18.31 -25.44 2.13
C ILE A 87 -17.34 -24.45 1.49
N GLN A 88 -17.83 -23.63 0.57
CA GLN A 88 -17.05 -22.58 -0.07
C GLN A 88 -16.53 -21.55 0.94
N TRP A 89 -17.36 -21.13 1.89
CA TRP A 89 -16.99 -20.17 2.93
C TRP A 89 -15.90 -20.71 3.85
N LYS A 90 -16.02 -21.98 4.28
CA LYS A 90 -14.97 -22.65 5.07
C LYS A 90 -13.64 -22.73 4.32
N ALA A 91 -13.69 -22.96 3.00
CA ALA A 91 -12.49 -22.93 2.16
C ALA A 91 -11.85 -21.54 2.09
N ILE A 92 -12.67 -20.49 1.91
CA ILE A 92 -12.22 -19.08 1.88
C ILE A 92 -11.56 -18.70 3.22
N ASN A 93 -12.22 -18.97 4.35
CA ASN A 93 -11.68 -18.68 5.69
C ASN A 93 -10.41 -19.47 6.01
N THR A 94 -10.26 -20.67 5.45
CA THR A 94 -9.03 -21.45 5.62
C THR A 94 -7.88 -20.86 4.78
N LEU A 95 -8.17 -20.27 3.63
CA LEU A 95 -7.18 -19.63 2.77
C LEU A 95 -6.72 -18.28 3.32
N SER A 96 -7.59 -17.51 3.98
CA SER A 96 -7.26 -16.20 4.54
C SER A 96 -6.21 -16.24 5.65
N ASP A 97 -6.00 -17.40 6.29
CA ASP A 97 -4.86 -17.63 7.20
C ASP A 97 -3.48 -17.46 6.56
N GLY A 98 -3.39 -17.53 5.22
CA GLY A 98 -2.19 -17.22 4.46
C GLY A 98 -1.05 -18.24 4.54
N VAL A 99 -1.04 -19.15 5.53
CA VAL A 99 0.00 -20.17 5.73
C VAL A 99 0.18 -21.06 4.51
N ILE A 100 -0.94 -21.39 3.86
CA ILE A 100 -0.99 -22.33 2.74
C ILE A 100 -0.61 -21.61 1.43
N ILE A 101 -0.94 -20.33 1.29
CA ILE A 101 -0.80 -19.55 0.05
C ILE A 101 0.66 -19.45 -0.40
N ASN A 102 1.58 -19.17 0.52
CA ASN A 102 3.01 -19.04 0.19
C ASN A 102 3.56 -20.31 -0.49
N SER A 103 3.19 -21.48 0.06
CA SER A 103 3.62 -22.77 -0.48
C SER A 103 3.06 -23.07 -1.87
N ILE A 104 1.93 -22.46 -2.25
CA ILE A 104 1.32 -22.60 -3.58
C ILE A 104 2.06 -21.73 -4.58
N LEU A 105 2.32 -20.47 -4.21
CA LEU A 105 2.97 -19.49 -5.07
C LEU A 105 4.45 -19.79 -5.31
N SER A 106 5.07 -20.59 -4.44
CA SER A 106 6.44 -21.11 -4.60
C SER A 106 6.53 -22.41 -5.39
N ARG A 107 5.41 -23.13 -5.60
CA ARG A 107 5.35 -24.36 -6.41
C ARG A 107 5.13 -24.00 -7.89
N ASN A 108 5.49 -24.92 -8.79
CA ASN A 108 5.44 -24.81 -10.26
C ASN A 108 4.42 -23.78 -10.81
N SER A 109 4.85 -22.93 -11.75
CA SER A 109 4.11 -21.75 -12.23
C SER A 109 2.68 -22.01 -12.69
N LYS A 110 2.40 -23.21 -13.22
CA LYS A 110 1.06 -23.65 -13.60
C LYS A 110 0.10 -23.76 -12.41
N SER A 111 0.55 -24.36 -11.30
CA SER A 111 -0.26 -24.54 -10.09
C SER A 111 -0.57 -23.20 -9.42
N GLY A 112 0.37 -22.26 -9.41
CA GLY A 112 0.16 -20.92 -8.88
C GLY A 112 -0.84 -20.12 -9.71
N TYR A 113 -0.72 -20.18 -11.03
CA TYR A 113 -1.67 -19.51 -11.93
C TYR A 113 -3.10 -20.09 -11.82
N ASP A 114 -3.24 -21.42 -11.86
CA ASP A 114 -4.54 -22.08 -11.73
C ASP A 114 -5.23 -21.74 -10.39
N PHE A 115 -4.44 -21.63 -9.31
CA PHE A 115 -4.92 -21.21 -8.00
C PHE A 115 -5.50 -19.79 -8.02
N VAL A 116 -4.74 -18.81 -8.53
CA VAL A 116 -5.22 -17.42 -8.62
C VAL A 116 -6.46 -17.35 -9.51
N ARG A 117 -6.48 -18.06 -10.64
CA ARG A 117 -7.64 -18.10 -11.55
C ARG A 117 -8.90 -18.62 -10.85
N ASN A 118 -8.79 -19.68 -10.06
CA ASN A 118 -9.94 -20.24 -9.35
C ASN A 118 -10.52 -19.25 -8.33
N ILE A 119 -9.66 -18.59 -7.54
CA ILE A 119 -10.10 -17.56 -6.58
C ILE A 119 -10.72 -16.37 -7.33
N THR A 120 -10.14 -15.95 -8.45
CA THR A 120 -10.70 -14.90 -9.30
C THR A 120 -12.11 -15.23 -9.75
N ASN A 121 -12.36 -16.45 -10.21
CA ASN A 121 -13.69 -16.85 -10.67
C ASN A 121 -14.73 -16.78 -9.55
N VAL A 122 -14.36 -17.20 -8.33
CA VAL A 122 -15.24 -17.09 -7.14
C VAL A 122 -15.51 -15.62 -6.82
N PHE A 123 -14.47 -14.79 -6.76
CA PHE A 123 -14.59 -13.36 -6.50
C PHE A 123 -15.48 -12.65 -7.53
N LEU A 124 -15.25 -12.86 -8.83
CA LEU A 124 -16.03 -12.22 -9.88
C LEU A 124 -17.49 -12.70 -9.87
N GLY A 125 -17.72 -13.99 -9.62
CA GLY A 125 -19.06 -14.56 -9.49
C GLY A 125 -19.85 -13.92 -8.34
N LYS A 126 -19.20 -13.74 -7.19
CA LYS A 126 -19.79 -13.08 -6.02
C LYS A 126 -20.00 -11.57 -6.25
N ARG A 127 -18.97 -10.88 -6.75
CA ARG A 127 -19.00 -9.44 -7.04
C ARG A 127 -20.12 -9.03 -7.99
N TYR A 128 -20.28 -9.74 -9.11
CA TYR A 128 -21.31 -9.44 -10.10
C TYR A 128 -22.66 -10.07 -9.77
N LYS A 129 -22.89 -10.46 -8.50
CA LYS A 129 -24.14 -10.99 -7.95
C LYS A 129 -24.69 -12.20 -8.73
N ILE A 130 -23.79 -13.01 -9.29
CA ILE A 130 -24.16 -14.30 -9.91
C ILE A 130 -24.50 -15.31 -8.81
N ARG A 131 -24.02 -15.09 -7.58
CA ARG A 131 -24.33 -15.87 -6.37
C ARG A 131 -24.68 -14.93 -5.21
N GLU A 132 -25.49 -15.42 -4.26
CA GLU A 132 -25.69 -14.72 -2.98
C GLU A 132 -24.34 -14.50 -2.29
N THR A 133 -24.15 -13.28 -1.79
CA THR A 133 -22.84 -12.80 -1.33
C THR A 133 -23.01 -11.81 -0.19
N THR A 134 -22.22 -11.95 0.86
CA THR A 134 -22.09 -10.92 1.91
C THR A 134 -20.88 -10.01 1.62
N GLU A 135 -20.92 -8.77 2.12
CA GLU A 135 -19.79 -7.84 1.99
C GLU A 135 -18.52 -8.37 2.67
N GLU A 136 -18.69 -9.11 3.76
CA GLU A 136 -17.62 -9.81 4.48
C GLU A 136 -16.91 -10.84 3.59
N GLU A 137 -17.65 -11.62 2.80
CA GLU A 137 -17.04 -12.59 1.88
C GLU A 137 -16.14 -11.92 0.83
N ILE A 138 -16.59 -10.80 0.26
CA ILE A 138 -15.79 -10.01 -0.67
C ILE A 138 -14.54 -9.46 0.03
N SER A 139 -14.71 -8.98 1.27
CA SER A 139 -13.65 -8.44 2.10
C SER A 139 -12.55 -9.47 2.38
N VAL A 140 -12.91 -10.72 2.71
CA VAL A 140 -11.97 -11.83 2.96
C VAL A 140 -11.31 -12.32 1.66
N LEU A 141 -12.05 -12.38 0.55
CA LEU A 141 -11.46 -12.72 -0.76
C LEU A 141 -10.39 -11.70 -1.18
N LEU A 142 -10.61 -10.41 -0.91
CA LEU A 142 -9.61 -9.38 -1.19
C LEU A 142 -8.40 -9.49 -0.26
N GLU A 143 -8.56 -9.91 1.00
CA GLU A 143 -7.43 -10.22 1.89
C GLU A 143 -6.57 -11.35 1.34
N ILE A 144 -7.20 -12.41 0.81
CA ILE A 144 -6.49 -13.49 0.13
C ILE A 144 -5.67 -12.92 -1.05
N PHE A 145 -6.26 -12.04 -1.86
CA PHE A 145 -5.52 -11.39 -2.96
C PHE A 145 -4.40 -10.48 -2.48
N ILE A 146 -4.54 -9.77 -1.35
CA ILE A 146 -3.46 -8.99 -0.75
C ILE A 146 -2.30 -9.92 -0.37
N ILE A 147 -2.60 -11.03 0.31
CA ILE A 147 -1.60 -12.04 0.67
C ILE A 147 -0.91 -12.57 -0.59
N ILE A 148 -1.65 -12.88 -1.66
CA ILE A 148 -1.08 -13.32 -2.93
C ILE A 148 -0.18 -12.24 -3.55
N ALA A 149 -0.63 -10.98 -3.61
CA ALA A 149 0.09 -9.88 -4.25
C ALA A 149 1.41 -9.53 -3.54
N ILE A 150 1.53 -9.79 -2.24
CA ILE A 150 2.78 -9.60 -1.49
C ILE A 150 3.91 -10.52 -1.99
N TYR A 151 3.58 -11.69 -2.54
CA TYR A 151 4.57 -12.63 -3.08
C TYR A 151 4.88 -12.33 -4.56
N MET A 152 6.16 -12.34 -4.93
CA MET A 152 6.66 -11.94 -6.27
C MET A 152 5.91 -12.61 -7.43
N ASN A 153 5.75 -13.94 -7.39
CA ASN A 153 5.02 -14.67 -8.44
C ASN A 153 3.51 -14.41 -8.41
N GLY A 154 2.95 -14.13 -7.23
CA GLY A 154 1.52 -13.91 -7.05
C GLY A 154 1.02 -12.65 -7.75
N ALA A 155 1.78 -11.55 -7.66
CA ALA A 155 1.51 -10.33 -8.41
C ALA A 155 1.40 -10.60 -9.93
N LYS A 156 2.35 -11.36 -10.50
CA LYS A 156 2.33 -11.72 -11.93
C LYS A 156 1.09 -12.54 -12.30
N TYR A 157 0.64 -13.44 -11.43
CA TYR A 157 -0.57 -14.23 -11.70
C TYR A 157 -1.85 -13.39 -11.62
N ILE A 158 -1.92 -12.45 -10.66
CA ILE A 158 -3.03 -11.48 -10.57
C ILE A 158 -3.09 -10.65 -11.86
N LEU A 159 -1.95 -10.14 -12.30
CA LEU A 159 -1.88 -9.30 -13.51
C LEU A 159 -2.22 -10.05 -14.79
N LYS A 160 -2.06 -11.38 -14.85
CA LYS A 160 -2.52 -12.17 -16.02
C LYS A 160 -4.04 -12.31 -16.11
N SER A 161 -4.79 -11.82 -15.12
CA SER A 161 -6.24 -11.88 -15.10
C SER A 161 -6.85 -10.52 -15.42
N ASP A 162 -7.17 -10.30 -16.70
CA ASP A 162 -7.73 -9.03 -17.18
C ASP A 162 -8.99 -8.60 -16.45
N GLN A 163 -9.88 -9.57 -16.18
CA GLN A 163 -11.14 -9.33 -15.51
C GLN A 163 -10.94 -8.92 -14.05
N LEU A 164 -9.98 -9.54 -13.34
CA LEU A 164 -9.66 -9.17 -11.97
C LEU A 164 -9.09 -7.75 -11.91
N VAL A 165 -8.07 -7.45 -12.72
CA VAL A 165 -7.45 -6.12 -12.74
C VAL A 165 -8.48 -5.03 -13.08
N LYS A 166 -9.34 -5.29 -14.07
CA LYS A 166 -10.44 -4.38 -14.42
C LYS A 166 -11.40 -4.17 -13.25
N ALA A 167 -11.82 -5.25 -12.58
CA ALA A 167 -12.69 -5.18 -11.43
C ALA A 167 -12.06 -4.36 -10.28
N LEU A 168 -10.77 -4.54 -10.00
CA LEU A 168 -10.07 -3.77 -8.95
C LEU A 168 -10.10 -2.26 -9.22
N TYR A 169 -9.85 -1.83 -10.47
CA TYR A 169 -9.97 -0.41 -10.82
C TYR A 169 -11.41 0.10 -10.73
N GLU A 170 -12.40 -0.71 -11.15
CA GLU A 170 -13.82 -0.35 -11.04
C GLU A 170 -14.25 -0.16 -9.57
N MET A 171 -13.79 -1.02 -8.66
CA MET A 171 -14.05 -0.90 -7.22
C MET A 171 -13.61 0.46 -6.68
N ILE A 172 -12.40 0.87 -7.05
CA ILE A 172 -11.81 2.12 -6.58
C ILE A 172 -12.54 3.31 -7.20
N GLU A 173 -12.84 3.22 -8.49
CA GLU A 173 -13.51 4.30 -9.21
C GLU A 173 -14.95 4.54 -8.75
N ASN A 174 -15.67 3.48 -8.40
CA ASN A 174 -17.03 3.55 -7.89
C ASN A 174 -17.10 3.88 -6.39
N GLY A 175 -15.96 3.99 -5.72
CA GLY A 175 -15.90 4.32 -4.29
C GLY A 175 -16.52 3.24 -3.41
N GLU A 176 -16.39 1.98 -3.78
CA GLU A 176 -16.93 0.87 -3.00
C GLU A 176 -16.24 0.75 -1.63
N GLU A 177 -16.92 0.16 -0.65
CA GLU A 177 -16.41 0.01 0.72
C GLU A 177 -15.03 -0.67 0.77
N ASN A 178 -14.84 -1.69 -0.06
CA ASN A 178 -13.59 -2.44 -0.17
C ASN A 178 -12.56 -1.81 -1.14
N SER A 179 -12.74 -0.57 -1.56
CA SER A 179 -11.84 0.14 -2.47
C SER A 179 -10.40 0.27 -1.94
N SER A 180 -10.23 0.40 -0.63
CA SER A 180 -8.91 0.45 0.02
C SER A 180 -8.10 -0.81 -0.21
N LYS A 181 -8.71 -1.99 -0.01
CA LYS A 181 -8.09 -3.30 -0.27
C LYS A 181 -7.78 -3.49 -1.76
N ALA A 182 -8.68 -3.08 -2.65
CA ALA A 182 -8.42 -3.13 -4.08
C ALA A 182 -7.18 -2.28 -4.47
N ALA A 183 -7.05 -1.09 -3.88
CA ALA A 183 -5.89 -0.23 -4.09
C ALA A 183 -4.60 -0.84 -3.52
N GLU A 184 -4.67 -1.55 -2.38
CA GLU A 184 -3.53 -2.27 -1.82
C GLU A 184 -3.03 -3.39 -2.73
N ILE A 185 -3.94 -4.19 -3.31
CA ILE A 185 -3.59 -5.24 -4.27
C ILE A 185 -2.84 -4.64 -5.47
N LEU A 186 -3.34 -3.55 -6.05
CA LEU A 186 -2.68 -2.88 -7.18
C LEU A 186 -1.32 -2.27 -6.78
N ALA A 187 -1.21 -1.72 -5.57
CA ALA A 187 0.04 -1.17 -5.05
C ALA A 187 1.11 -2.24 -4.85
N PHE A 188 0.73 -3.43 -4.38
CA PHE A 188 1.65 -4.57 -4.29
C PHE A 188 2.00 -5.12 -5.68
N ALA A 189 1.01 -5.19 -6.58
CA ALA A 189 1.24 -5.64 -7.95
C ALA A 189 2.21 -4.74 -8.73
N THR A 190 2.31 -3.45 -8.37
CA THR A 190 3.23 -2.47 -9.00
C THR A 190 4.62 -2.38 -8.37
N ARG A 191 4.96 -3.27 -7.44
CA ARG A 191 6.26 -3.21 -6.77
C ARG A 191 7.44 -3.59 -7.69
N GLU A 192 7.22 -4.48 -8.66
CA GLU A 192 8.26 -4.89 -9.62
C GLU A 192 8.22 -4.04 -10.88
N TYR A 193 9.40 -3.70 -11.40
CA TYR A 193 9.55 -2.88 -12.60
C TYR A 193 8.81 -3.49 -13.80
N ASP A 194 8.99 -4.78 -14.10
CA ASP A 194 8.31 -5.46 -15.21
C ASP A 194 6.77 -5.37 -15.12
N ASN A 195 6.23 -5.44 -13.91
CA ASN A 195 4.79 -5.34 -13.69
C ASN A 195 4.27 -3.93 -13.99
N VAL A 196 5.08 -2.89 -13.75
CA VAL A 196 4.73 -1.50 -14.08
C VAL A 196 4.56 -1.33 -15.59
N PHE A 197 5.47 -1.90 -16.40
CA PHE A 197 5.34 -1.92 -17.86
C PHE A 197 4.08 -2.67 -18.28
N TYR A 198 3.91 -3.89 -17.78
CA TYR A 198 2.75 -4.71 -18.10
C TYR A 198 1.43 -3.98 -17.80
N LEU A 199 1.34 -3.35 -16.62
CA LEU A 199 0.15 -2.59 -16.21
C LEU A 199 -0.13 -1.40 -17.12
N GLN A 200 0.92 -0.68 -17.51
CA GLN A 200 0.76 0.47 -18.38
C GLN A 200 0.40 0.07 -19.81
N GLU A 201 1.08 -0.93 -20.38
CA GLU A 201 0.87 -1.37 -21.76
C GLU A 201 -0.48 -2.10 -21.97
N HIS A 202 -0.84 -3.01 -21.05
CA HIS A 202 -2.05 -3.83 -21.21
C HIS A 202 -3.32 -3.19 -20.65
N TYR A 203 -3.21 -2.38 -19.59
CA TYR A 203 -4.39 -1.79 -18.93
C TYR A 203 -4.48 -0.28 -19.02
N ASN A 204 -3.47 0.39 -19.56
CA ASN A 204 -3.36 1.85 -19.53
C ASN A 204 -3.62 2.40 -18.11
N ALA A 205 -2.88 1.85 -17.15
CA ALA A 205 -3.05 2.09 -15.72
C ALA A 205 -3.07 3.57 -15.36
N ILE A 206 -2.17 4.38 -15.93
CA ILE A 206 -2.12 5.83 -15.68
C ILE A 206 -3.42 6.51 -16.08
N ARG A 207 -4.00 6.18 -17.24
CA ARG A 207 -5.29 6.75 -17.68
C ARG A 207 -6.43 6.40 -16.73
N LYS A 208 -6.46 5.16 -16.23
CA LYS A 208 -7.45 4.73 -15.22
C LYS A 208 -7.30 5.52 -13.92
N LEU A 209 -6.06 5.69 -13.43
CA LEU A 209 -5.77 6.48 -12.23
C LEU A 209 -6.13 7.96 -12.40
N ALA A 210 -5.83 8.54 -13.56
CA ALA A 210 -6.23 9.90 -13.89
C ALA A 210 -7.75 10.05 -13.87
N ARG A 211 -8.50 9.07 -14.39
CA ARG A 211 -9.97 9.06 -14.34
C ARG A 211 -10.50 9.01 -12.90
N ILE A 212 -9.95 8.14 -12.06
CA ILE A 212 -10.30 8.02 -10.64
C ILE A 212 -10.05 9.34 -9.92
N LEU A 213 -8.85 9.90 -10.04
CA LEU A 213 -8.48 11.15 -9.36
C LEU A 213 -9.27 12.35 -9.87
N ARG A 214 -9.65 12.37 -11.16
CA ARG A 214 -10.48 13.44 -11.76
C ARG A 214 -11.90 13.45 -11.20
N ARG A 215 -12.51 12.29 -10.97
CA ARG A 215 -13.83 12.21 -10.29
C ARG A 215 -13.72 12.69 -8.84
N ASN A 216 -12.60 12.38 -8.20
CA ASN A 216 -12.36 12.63 -6.79
C ASN A 216 -11.57 13.92 -6.50
N VAL A 217 -11.65 14.94 -7.37
CA VAL A 217 -10.89 16.20 -7.18
C VAL A 217 -11.23 16.88 -5.84
N ARG A 218 -12.47 16.74 -5.36
CA ARG A 218 -12.95 17.29 -4.08
C ARG A 218 -13.13 16.23 -2.97
N ALA A 219 -12.85 14.95 -3.24
CA ALA A 219 -13.00 13.91 -2.22
C ALA A 219 -12.04 14.16 -1.06
N TYR A 220 -12.52 13.92 0.17
CA TYR A 220 -11.77 14.17 1.41
C TYR A 220 -10.40 13.47 1.39
N SER A 221 -10.32 12.22 0.92
CA SER A 221 -9.06 11.52 0.66
C SER A 221 -9.26 10.27 -0.21
N ASN A 222 -8.33 9.97 -1.12
CA ASN A 222 -8.25 8.65 -1.75
C ASN A 222 -7.40 7.70 -0.88
N PRO A 223 -7.53 6.37 -1.03
CA PRO A 223 -6.68 5.42 -0.30
C PRO A 223 -5.19 5.67 -0.52
N SER A 224 -4.38 5.63 0.53
CA SER A 224 -2.93 5.88 0.45
C SER A 224 -2.21 4.90 -0.49
N ALA A 225 -2.69 3.65 -0.57
CA ALA A 225 -2.19 2.64 -1.49
C ALA A 225 -2.37 3.03 -2.96
N LEU A 226 -3.43 3.77 -3.31
CA LEU A 226 -3.66 4.25 -4.67
C LEU A 226 -2.54 5.20 -5.12
N TYR A 227 -2.09 6.07 -4.21
CA TYR A 227 -0.97 6.97 -4.47
C TYR A 227 0.35 6.23 -4.58
N ARG A 228 0.58 5.19 -3.78
CA ARG A 228 1.76 4.34 -3.91
C ARG A 228 1.79 3.65 -5.29
N HIS A 229 0.66 3.12 -5.71
CA HIS A 229 0.49 2.54 -7.04
C HIS A 229 0.79 3.56 -8.15
N LEU A 230 0.26 4.79 -8.02
CA LEU A 230 0.53 5.87 -8.96
C LEU A 230 2.01 6.29 -8.96
N GLN A 231 2.67 6.35 -7.80
CA GLN A 231 4.09 6.72 -7.69
C GLN A 231 4.96 5.79 -8.54
N TRP A 232 4.79 4.48 -8.42
CA TRP A 232 5.55 3.50 -9.21
C TRP A 232 5.35 3.69 -10.72
N LEU A 233 4.13 3.98 -11.16
CA LEU A 233 3.84 4.26 -12.57
C LEU A 233 4.48 5.56 -13.05
N LEU A 234 4.46 6.62 -12.23
CA LEU A 234 5.02 7.93 -12.59
C LEU A 234 6.54 7.99 -12.49
N GLU A 235 7.17 7.12 -11.69
CA GLU A 235 8.62 6.95 -11.71
C GLU A 235 9.12 6.47 -13.08
N THR A 236 8.33 5.62 -13.74
CA THR A 236 8.67 5.04 -15.06
C THR A 236 8.09 5.84 -16.23
N PHE A 237 6.85 6.29 -16.14
CA PHE A 237 6.10 6.93 -17.25
C PHE A 237 5.56 8.33 -16.88
N PRO A 238 6.41 9.28 -16.47
CA PRO A 238 5.97 10.63 -16.09
C PRO A 238 5.36 11.41 -17.26
N ASP A 239 5.85 11.21 -18.49
CA ASP A 239 5.34 11.88 -19.69
C ASP A 239 3.91 11.44 -20.03
N VAL A 240 3.60 10.13 -19.89
CA VAL A 240 2.25 9.60 -20.04
C VAL A 240 1.33 10.21 -18.98
N GLY A 241 1.82 10.34 -17.73
CA GLY A 241 1.08 11.00 -16.67
C GLY A 241 0.70 12.44 -16.99
N VAL A 242 1.62 13.22 -17.57
CA VAL A 242 1.34 14.59 -18.02
C VAL A 242 0.34 14.61 -19.18
N LYS A 243 0.46 13.70 -20.15
CA LYS A 243 -0.47 13.59 -21.30
C LYS A 243 -1.89 13.26 -20.86
N GLU A 244 -2.07 12.40 -19.87
CA GLU A 244 -3.37 12.01 -19.32
C GLU A 244 -4.00 13.09 -18.40
N GLY A 245 -3.28 14.20 -18.17
CA GLY A 245 -3.77 15.36 -17.42
C GLY A 245 -3.60 15.25 -15.90
N LEU A 246 -2.72 14.37 -15.41
CA LEU A 246 -2.43 14.27 -13.98
C LEU A 246 -1.79 15.55 -13.42
N PHE A 247 -1.08 16.30 -14.25
CA PHE A 247 -0.45 17.56 -13.84
C PHE A 247 -1.49 18.53 -13.30
N GLU A 248 -2.54 18.82 -14.09
CA GLU A 248 -3.60 19.75 -13.72
C GLU A 248 -4.45 19.23 -12.55
N ILE A 249 -4.72 17.92 -12.52
CA ILE A 249 -5.49 17.27 -11.44
C ILE A 249 -4.77 17.42 -10.10
N LEU A 250 -3.49 17.02 -10.04
CA LEU A 250 -2.70 17.07 -8.81
C LEU A 250 -2.42 18.51 -8.40
N PHE A 251 -2.10 19.40 -9.35
CA PHE A 251 -1.88 20.82 -9.06
C PHE A 251 -3.12 21.46 -8.42
N THR A 252 -4.32 21.17 -8.95
CA THR A 252 -5.59 21.68 -8.37
C THR A 252 -5.77 21.20 -6.94
N ARG A 253 -5.46 19.93 -6.65
CA ARG A 253 -5.57 19.36 -5.30
C ARG A 253 -4.57 19.97 -4.31
N ILE A 254 -3.34 20.22 -4.76
CA ILE A 254 -2.29 20.90 -3.98
C ILE A 254 -2.68 22.34 -3.69
N LYS A 255 -3.17 23.07 -4.70
CA LYS A 255 -3.64 24.45 -4.55
C LYS A 255 -4.80 24.56 -3.56
N ASN A 256 -5.75 23.63 -3.63
CA ASN A 256 -6.88 23.56 -2.70
C ASN A 256 -6.51 22.98 -1.32
N ARG A 257 -5.24 22.63 -1.08
CA ARG A 257 -4.74 22.04 0.17
C ARG A 257 -5.60 20.85 0.61
N ALA A 258 -5.87 19.91 -0.29
CA ALA A 258 -6.65 18.69 -0.01
C ALA A 258 -6.09 17.91 1.20
N CYS A 259 -6.86 17.01 1.83
CA CYS A 259 -6.35 16.27 2.98
C CYS A 259 -5.09 15.46 2.61
N ASN A 260 -4.04 15.54 3.43
CA ASN A 260 -2.75 14.87 3.22
C ASN A 260 -2.10 15.14 1.85
N PHE A 261 -2.43 16.26 1.18
CA PHE A 261 -1.89 16.59 -0.13
C PHE A 261 -0.36 16.60 -0.15
N HIS A 262 0.28 17.08 0.93
CA HIS A 262 1.72 17.16 1.07
C HIS A 262 2.39 15.80 1.17
N LYS A 263 1.69 14.74 1.61
CA LYS A 263 2.24 13.38 1.67
C LYS A 263 2.12 12.62 0.35
N TYR A 264 0.99 12.81 -0.34
CA TYR A 264 0.62 11.95 -1.45
C TYR A 264 0.56 12.69 -2.78
N ASP A 265 -0.30 13.71 -2.88
CA ASP A 265 -0.52 14.45 -4.12
C ASP A 265 0.78 15.16 -4.56
N LEU A 266 1.49 15.77 -3.61
CA LEU A 266 2.73 16.49 -3.87
C LEU A 266 3.85 15.55 -4.33
N LYS A 267 3.98 14.38 -3.69
CA LYS A 267 4.97 13.38 -4.11
C LYS A 267 4.74 12.93 -5.56
N CYS A 268 3.50 12.61 -5.92
CA CYS A 268 3.15 12.25 -7.31
C CYS A 268 3.37 13.42 -8.27
N PHE A 269 3.04 14.64 -7.86
CA PHE A 269 3.22 15.84 -8.68
C PHE A 269 4.69 16.09 -9.01
N VAL A 270 5.58 15.92 -8.04
CA VAL A 270 7.02 16.06 -8.24
C VAL A 270 7.58 15.04 -9.24
N LEU A 271 7.06 13.81 -9.25
CA LEU A 271 7.47 12.80 -10.23
C LEU A 271 7.17 13.23 -11.67
N LEU A 272 6.09 13.99 -11.91
CA LEU A 272 5.78 14.54 -13.23
C LEU A 272 6.81 15.57 -13.70
N LEU A 273 7.56 16.20 -12.77
CA LEU A 273 8.63 17.16 -13.11
C LEU A 273 9.90 16.47 -13.62
N ARG A 274 9.96 15.13 -13.63
CA ARG A 274 11.07 14.38 -14.23
C ARG A 274 11.04 14.38 -15.76
N CYS A 275 9.91 14.73 -16.39
CA CYS A 275 9.80 14.84 -17.84
C CYS A 275 9.81 16.32 -18.32
N PRO A 276 10.33 16.61 -19.53
CA PRO A 276 10.39 17.98 -20.05
C PRO A 276 9.04 18.69 -20.15
N ASP A 277 7.96 17.96 -20.46
CA ASP A 277 6.63 18.56 -20.58
C ASP A 277 6.06 18.98 -19.22
N GLY A 278 6.28 18.18 -18.17
CA GLY A 278 5.92 18.55 -16.81
C GLY A 278 6.70 19.78 -16.33
N GLN A 279 8.00 19.83 -16.64
CA GLN A 279 8.87 20.98 -16.36
C GLN A 279 8.39 22.28 -17.04
N LYS A 280 8.06 22.20 -18.34
CA LYS A 280 7.50 23.34 -19.09
C LYS A 280 6.20 23.84 -18.45
N ARG A 281 5.27 22.93 -18.14
CA ARG A 281 3.99 23.30 -17.50
C ARG A 281 4.21 23.93 -16.13
N PHE A 282 5.10 23.39 -15.31
CA PHE A 282 5.45 23.94 -14.00
C PHE A 282 6.02 25.35 -14.09
N ALA A 283 6.92 25.60 -15.05
CA ALA A 283 7.48 26.92 -15.27
C ALA A 283 6.45 27.95 -15.79
N LEU A 284 5.44 27.51 -16.55
CA LEU A 284 4.38 28.37 -17.07
C LEU A 284 3.43 28.87 -15.97
N ILE A 285 3.13 28.02 -14.99
CA ILE A 285 2.21 28.35 -13.89
C ILE A 285 2.90 28.98 -12.68
N ASP A 286 4.20 29.29 -12.76
CA ASP A 286 5.02 29.73 -11.63
C ASP A 286 4.91 28.77 -10.42
N GLY A 287 4.97 27.45 -10.69
CA GLY A 287 4.67 26.43 -9.69
C GLY A 287 5.57 26.49 -8.45
N ILE A 288 6.78 27.04 -8.57
CA ILE A 288 7.70 27.22 -7.44
C ILE A 288 7.15 28.20 -6.40
N LYS A 289 6.40 29.23 -6.85
CA LYS A 289 5.70 30.15 -5.96
C LYS A 289 4.68 29.41 -5.12
N GLU A 290 3.92 28.49 -5.72
CA GLU A 290 2.92 27.71 -4.99
C GLU A 290 3.53 26.76 -3.96
N ILE A 291 4.71 26.19 -4.26
CA ILE A 291 5.47 25.41 -3.29
C ILE A 291 5.99 26.28 -2.14
N TYR A 292 6.49 27.48 -2.46
CA TYR A 292 6.92 28.45 -1.45
C TYR A 292 5.75 28.89 -0.55
N GLU A 293 4.58 29.17 -1.13
CA GLU A 293 3.37 29.54 -0.38
C GLU A 293 2.90 28.44 0.59
N ILE A 294 3.18 27.16 0.32
CA ILE A 294 2.95 26.07 1.30
C ILE A 294 3.94 26.16 2.47
N LEU A 295 5.20 26.49 2.19
CA LEU A 295 6.26 26.52 3.19
C LEU A 295 6.07 27.65 4.20
N VAL A 296 5.58 28.80 3.75
CA VAL A 296 5.38 30.00 4.59
C VAL A 296 3.97 30.14 5.16
N ASP A 297 3.08 29.16 4.95
CA ASP A 297 1.71 29.20 5.44
C ASP A 297 1.68 29.29 6.98
N PRO A 298 1.21 30.40 7.57
CA PRO A 298 1.23 30.59 9.02
C PRO A 298 0.09 29.85 9.71
N ILE A 299 -0.97 29.49 8.98
CA ILE A 299 -2.21 28.92 9.51
C ILE A 299 -2.12 27.40 9.50
N ARG A 300 -1.65 26.82 8.39
CA ARG A 300 -1.67 25.38 8.17
C ARG A 300 -0.28 24.77 8.20
N LYS A 301 0.23 24.58 9.41
CA LYS A 301 1.47 23.83 9.64
C LYS A 301 1.28 22.36 9.25
N LEU A 302 2.22 21.83 8.48
CA LEU A 302 2.22 20.43 8.06
C LEU A 302 2.95 19.59 9.11
N ASP A 303 2.57 18.31 9.21
CA ASP A 303 3.24 17.34 10.08
C ASP A 303 4.57 16.84 9.49
N SER A 304 4.80 17.02 8.18
CA SER A 304 6.09 16.82 7.52
C SER A 304 6.20 17.71 6.28
N TYR A 305 7.39 18.23 6.01
CA TYR A 305 7.69 19.04 4.83
C TYR A 305 8.54 18.29 3.79
N GLU A 306 8.77 16.98 3.96
CA GLU A 306 9.65 16.16 3.11
C GLU A 306 9.38 16.38 1.61
N ASN A 307 8.13 16.18 1.15
CA ASN A 307 7.81 16.32 -0.27
C ASN A 307 7.73 17.78 -0.74
N VAL A 308 7.61 18.74 0.18
CA VAL A 308 7.68 20.18 -0.13
C VAL A 308 9.12 20.53 -0.51
N VAL A 309 10.08 20.10 0.31
CA VAL A 309 11.51 20.25 0.00
C VAL A 309 11.87 19.44 -1.26
N TYR A 310 11.36 18.21 -1.39
CA TYR A 310 11.57 17.40 -2.59
C TYR A 310 11.08 18.10 -3.87
N ALA A 311 9.96 18.83 -3.79
CA ALA A 311 9.45 19.62 -4.90
C ALA A 311 10.39 20.77 -5.28
N ILE A 312 10.89 21.52 -4.30
CA ILE A 312 11.86 22.60 -4.52
C ILE A 312 13.14 22.03 -5.17
N MET A 313 13.65 20.95 -4.60
CA MET A 313 14.84 20.25 -5.10
C MET A 313 14.70 19.84 -6.55
N THR A 314 13.58 19.20 -6.90
CA THR A 314 13.33 18.69 -8.25
C THR A 314 13.01 19.82 -9.23
N ALA A 315 12.45 20.94 -8.76
CA ALA A 315 12.07 22.08 -9.60
C ALA A 315 13.24 22.92 -10.12
N MET A 316 14.45 22.78 -9.56
CA MET A 316 15.65 23.53 -9.99
C MET A 316 16.26 23.01 -11.30
N PHE A 317 15.44 22.75 -12.31
CA PHE A 317 15.86 22.24 -13.62
C PHE A 317 16.22 23.36 -14.62
N THR A 318 15.89 24.63 -14.34
CA THR A 318 16.20 25.77 -15.23
C THR A 318 16.69 27.00 -14.46
N LYS A 319 17.57 27.78 -15.09
CA LYS A 319 18.03 29.09 -14.57
C LYS A 319 16.90 30.05 -14.22
N LYS A 320 15.80 30.03 -14.99
CA LYS A 320 14.62 30.87 -14.73
C LYS A 320 13.98 30.55 -13.38
N ILE A 321 13.85 29.28 -13.03
CA ILE A 321 13.27 28.86 -11.74
C ILE A 321 14.25 29.15 -10.61
N THR A 322 15.55 28.91 -10.79
CA THR A 322 16.56 29.28 -9.79
C THR A 322 16.55 30.77 -9.48
N LEU A 323 16.45 31.62 -10.51
CA LEU A 323 16.30 33.07 -10.34
C LEU A 323 14.97 33.44 -9.67
N ARG A 324 13.90 32.68 -9.93
CA ARG A 324 12.63 32.85 -9.22
C ARG A 324 12.77 32.49 -7.74
N CYS A 325 13.51 31.44 -7.40
CA CYS A 325 13.81 31.08 -6.02
C CYS A 325 14.59 32.18 -5.29
N SER A 326 15.55 32.85 -5.94
CA SER A 326 16.33 33.93 -5.30
C SER A 326 15.51 35.17 -4.95
N GLN A 327 14.29 35.30 -5.50
CA GLN A 327 13.35 36.36 -5.13
C GLN A 327 12.64 36.05 -3.79
N PHE A 328 12.69 34.81 -3.31
CA PHE A 328 12.19 34.41 -2.00
C PHE A 328 13.31 34.51 -0.96
N VAL A 329 13.53 35.71 -0.44
CA VAL A 329 14.69 36.05 0.42
C VAL A 329 14.81 35.15 1.65
N ASP A 330 13.69 34.73 2.22
CA ASP A 330 13.67 33.86 3.42
C ASP A 330 13.81 32.37 3.11
N LEU A 331 13.73 31.96 1.85
CA LEU A 331 13.75 30.55 1.46
C LEU A 331 15.02 29.82 1.91
N PRO A 332 16.25 30.36 1.71
CA PRO A 332 17.45 29.71 2.24
C PRO A 332 17.37 29.50 3.76
N ARG A 333 16.87 30.47 4.52
CA ARG A 333 16.74 30.34 5.98
C ARG A 333 15.75 29.25 6.38
N LEU A 334 14.61 29.15 5.68
CA LEU A 334 13.59 28.12 5.93
C LEU A 334 14.14 26.72 5.64
N ILE A 335 14.89 26.55 4.55
CA ILE A 335 15.55 25.27 4.25
C ILE A 335 16.60 24.92 5.31
N THR A 336 17.34 25.88 5.89
CA THR A 336 18.27 25.58 7.01
C THR A 336 17.52 25.05 8.22
N GLN A 337 16.37 25.65 8.52
CA GLN A 337 15.57 25.27 9.68
C GLN A 337 15.03 23.85 9.52
N LEU A 338 14.52 23.51 8.33
CA LEU A 338 14.08 22.15 8.02
C LEU A 338 15.25 21.15 8.04
N ALA A 339 16.43 21.52 7.54
CA ALA A 339 17.62 20.67 7.57
C ALA A 339 18.09 20.30 8.98
N LYS A 340 17.73 21.08 10.01
CA LYS A 340 18.09 20.78 11.41
C LYS A 340 17.24 19.67 12.03
N ASP A 341 16.13 19.28 11.41
CA ASP A 341 15.29 18.22 11.94
C ASP A 341 15.88 16.83 11.69
N SER A 342 16.65 16.36 12.67
CA SER A 342 17.30 15.03 12.64
C SER A 342 16.35 13.84 12.61
N LYS A 343 15.05 14.03 12.87
CA LYS A 343 14.07 12.93 12.82
C LYS A 343 13.66 12.57 11.40
N GLU A 344 13.81 13.50 10.46
CA GLU A 344 13.38 13.36 9.07
C GLU A 344 14.61 13.32 8.14
N THR A 345 15.40 12.25 8.23
CA THR A 345 16.68 12.11 7.51
C THR A 345 16.55 12.31 6.00
N ILE A 346 15.45 11.86 5.39
CA ILE A 346 15.20 12.03 3.95
C ILE A 346 14.99 13.51 3.61
N MET A 347 14.19 14.23 4.40
CA MET A 347 14.00 15.67 4.25
C MET A 347 15.34 16.42 4.40
N GLN A 348 16.19 16.03 5.35
CA GLN A 348 17.52 16.62 5.51
C GLN A 348 18.38 16.47 4.25
N LEU A 349 18.39 15.27 3.66
CA LEU A 349 19.11 15.01 2.41
C LEU A 349 18.60 15.91 1.27
N TYR A 350 17.27 16.04 1.13
CA TYR A 350 16.70 16.96 0.15
C TYR A 350 17.07 18.41 0.42
N CYS A 351 17.09 18.85 1.69
CA CYS A 351 17.51 20.20 2.04
C CYS A 351 18.96 20.47 1.64
N PHE A 352 19.88 19.54 1.88
CA PHE A 352 21.29 19.68 1.48
C PHE A 352 21.45 19.72 -0.04
N GLN A 353 20.67 18.94 -0.78
CA GLN A 353 20.66 19.00 -2.24
C GLN A 353 20.11 20.33 -2.75
N VAL A 354 19.06 20.88 -2.11
CA VAL A 354 18.56 22.23 -2.42
C VAL A 354 19.66 23.28 -2.24
N TYR A 355 20.39 23.21 -1.12
CA TYR A 355 21.49 24.13 -0.84
C TYR A 355 22.62 24.09 -1.87
N PHE A 356 22.93 22.92 -2.42
CA PHE A 356 23.97 22.81 -3.43
C PHE A 356 23.60 23.50 -4.75
N HIS A 357 22.30 23.66 -5.02
CA HIS A 357 21.79 24.23 -6.26
C HIS A 357 21.35 25.71 -6.17
N MET A 358 21.22 26.25 -4.95
CA MET A 358 20.97 27.67 -4.67
C MET A 358 22.29 28.41 -4.48
#